data_AF-A0A914VE27-F1
#
_entry.id   AF-A0A914VE27-F1
#
_cell.length_a   1.000
_cell.length_b   1.000
_cell.length_c   1.000
_cell.angle_alpha   90.00
_cell.angle_beta   90.00
_cell.angle_gamma   90.00
#
_symmetry.space_group_name_H-M   'P 1'
#
loop_
_entity.id
_entity.type
_entity.pdbx_description
1 polymer ?
#
loop_
_entity_poly.entity_id
_entity_poly.type
_entity_poly.pdbx_seq_one_letter_code
_entity_poly.pdbx_strand_id
1 'polypeptide(L)'
;MFDKGLVYQAYKPVYYSPSSRTALAEAELEYNAQHTSTAVHFRFHLINFPLESVVGGLDEGGKRHCSVYALVWTTTPWTLPLNDAICFAPDAQYLLIEPPEKHKNPIRTLYIISEATLPAFESKIQQKVTVHGRFGGNLLKDCIYANCMWHEVGMPMI
;
A
#
# COMPACT_ATOMS: atom_id res chain seq x y z
N MET A 1 20.92 -29.43 24.30
CA MET A 1 20.47 -28.13 23.72
C MET A 1 19.05 -28.27 23.20
N PHE A 2 18.80 -29.32 22.41
CA PHE A 2 17.45 -29.78 22.06
C PHE A 2 16.61 -30.15 23.30
N ASP A 3 17.11 -31.01 24.19
CA ASP A 3 16.38 -31.42 25.40
C ASP A 3 16.13 -30.29 26.42
N LYS A 4 16.79 -29.14 26.24
CA LYS A 4 16.60 -27.94 27.05
C LYS A 4 15.54 -27.00 26.45
N GLY A 5 14.87 -27.38 25.36
CA GLY A 5 13.88 -26.56 24.66
C GLY A 5 14.46 -25.33 23.95
N LEU A 6 15.78 -25.28 23.74
CA LEU A 6 16.46 -24.12 23.13
C LEU A 6 16.54 -24.20 21.60
N VAL A 7 16.05 -25.28 21.01
CA VAL A 7 16.06 -25.52 19.56
C VAL A 7 14.61 -25.69 19.11
N TYR A 8 14.18 -24.87 18.15
CA TYR A 8 12.86 -24.95 17.53
C TYR A 8 12.98 -24.79 16.02
N GLN A 9 11.97 -25.29 15.31
CA GLN A 9 11.86 -25.18 13.86
C GLN A 9 10.85 -24.11 13.49
N ALA A 10 11.19 -23.26 12.53
CA ALA A 10 10.31 -22.22 12.00
C ALA A 10 10.60 -21.97 10.51
N TYR A 11 9.67 -21.27 9.85
CA TYR A 11 9.86 -20.81 8.49
C TYR A 11 10.62 -19.49 8.47
N LYS A 12 11.57 -19.36 7.55
CA LYS A 12 12.35 -18.15 7.32
C LYS A 12 12.43 -17.90 5.82
N PRO A 13 12.16 -16.68 5.34
CA PRO A 13 12.46 -16.30 3.95
C PRO A 13 13.96 -16.46 3.68
N VAL A 14 14.31 -17.12 2.57
CA VAL A 14 15.69 -17.33 2.13
C VAL A 14 15.84 -16.90 0.67
N TYR A 15 17.02 -16.47 0.28
CA TYR A 15 17.35 -16.31 -1.13
C TYR A 15 17.27 -17.69 -1.79
N TYR A 16 16.53 -17.79 -2.89
CA TYR A 16 16.34 -19.04 -3.62
C TYR A 16 16.59 -18.80 -5.09
N SER A 17 17.42 -19.65 -5.70
CA SER A 17 17.72 -19.59 -7.12
C SER A 17 16.81 -20.55 -7.89
N PRO A 18 15.93 -20.08 -8.78
CA PRO A 18 15.13 -20.97 -9.63
C PRO A 18 15.97 -21.79 -10.61
N SER A 19 17.13 -21.27 -11.03
CA SER A 19 18.04 -21.96 -11.96
C SER A 19 18.77 -23.11 -11.27
N SER A 20 19.31 -22.87 -10.07
CA SER A 20 20.05 -23.88 -9.31
C SER A 20 19.14 -24.75 -8.43
N ARG A 21 17.90 -24.34 -8.21
CA ARG A 21 16.88 -25.01 -7.36
C ARG A 21 17.37 -25.25 -5.93
N THR A 22 18.09 -24.29 -5.37
CA THR A 22 18.62 -24.33 -4.01
C THR A 22 18.49 -22.97 -3.34
N ALA A 23 18.46 -22.98 -2.01
CA ALA A 23 18.70 -21.80 -1.22
C ALA A 23 20.15 -21.32 -1.43
N LEU A 24 20.34 -20.00 -1.52
CA LEU A 24 21.64 -19.36 -1.66
C LEU A 24 22.10 -18.75 -0.34
N ALA A 25 23.39 -18.85 -0.06
CA ALA A 25 24.04 -18.08 0.98
C ALA A 25 24.29 -16.64 0.50
N GLU A 26 24.44 -15.68 1.42
CA GLU A 26 24.73 -14.29 1.07
C GLU A 26 26.03 -14.14 0.25
N ALA A 27 27.02 -14.99 0.52
CA ALA A 27 28.29 -15.01 -0.21
C ALA A 27 28.17 -15.49 -1.68
N GLU A 28 27.04 -16.12 -2.05
CA GLU A 28 26.78 -16.60 -3.42
C GLU A 28 26.01 -15.56 -4.25
N LEU A 29 25.60 -14.44 -3.65
CA LEU A 29 24.83 -13.40 -4.33
C LEU A 29 25.74 -12.49 -5.15
N GLU A 30 25.36 -12.30 -6.42
CA GLU A 30 25.96 -11.30 -7.30
C GLU A 30 24.89 -10.28 -7.72
N TYR A 31 25.22 -8.99 -7.58
CA TYR A 31 24.31 -7.91 -7.96
C TYR A 31 24.57 -7.46 -9.39
N ASN A 32 23.53 -7.51 -10.23
CA ASN A 32 23.58 -6.98 -11.59
C ASN A 32 23.13 -5.51 -11.61
N ALA A 33 24.06 -4.58 -11.86
CA ALA A 33 23.78 -3.15 -11.91
C ALA A 33 22.90 -2.73 -13.12
N GLN A 34 22.80 -3.55 -14.16
CA GLN A 34 21.97 -3.29 -15.34
C GLN A 34 20.55 -3.88 -15.21
N HIS A 35 20.21 -4.51 -14.08
CA HIS A 35 18.88 -5.07 -13.89
C HIS A 35 17.82 -3.98 -13.78
N THR A 36 16.78 -4.06 -14.60
CA THR A 36 15.62 -3.17 -14.56
C THR A 36 14.41 -3.92 -14.05
N SER A 37 13.84 -3.45 -12.93
CA SER A 37 12.65 -4.05 -12.34
C SER A 37 11.37 -3.38 -12.83
N THR A 38 10.34 -4.17 -13.08
CA THR A 38 9.00 -3.64 -13.37
C THR A 38 8.36 -3.11 -12.10
N ALA A 39 8.04 -1.83 -12.06
CA ALA A 39 7.38 -1.20 -10.92
C ALA A 39 5.93 -0.85 -11.23
N VAL A 40 5.05 -1.03 -10.24
CA VAL A 40 3.62 -0.74 -10.35
C VAL A 40 3.14 0.09 -9.17
N HIS A 41 2.07 0.85 -9.37
CA HIS A 41 1.29 1.44 -8.28
C HIS A 41 -0.04 0.69 -8.23
N PHE A 42 -0.38 0.16 -7.06
CA PHE A 42 -1.61 -0.55 -6.83
C PHE A 42 -2.43 0.16 -5.75
N ARG A 43 -3.76 0.13 -5.88
CA ARG A 43 -4.67 0.78 -4.95
C ARG A 43 -5.46 -0.27 -4.17
N PHE A 44 -5.43 -0.19 -2.85
CA PHE A 44 -6.20 -1.07 -1.96
C PHE A 44 -7.40 -0.33 -1.42
N HIS A 45 -8.60 -0.89 -1.60
CA HIS A 45 -9.83 -0.25 -1.14
C HIS A 45 -9.95 -0.35 0.38
N LEU A 46 -10.07 0.79 1.08
CA LEU A 46 -10.29 0.83 2.52
C LEU A 46 -11.78 0.68 2.84
N ILE A 47 -12.09 -0.16 3.82
CA ILE A 47 -13.47 -0.53 4.17
C ILE A 47 -14.00 0.38 5.29
N ASN A 48 -13.18 0.73 6.27
CA ASN A 48 -13.58 1.41 7.51
C ASN A 48 -12.83 2.75 7.76
N PHE A 49 -12.29 3.38 6.72
CA PHE A 49 -11.54 4.62 6.88
C PHE A 49 -12.46 5.76 7.39
N PRO A 50 -12.10 6.50 8.47
CA PRO A 50 -12.96 7.52 9.08
C PRO A 50 -12.90 8.84 8.30
N LEU A 51 -13.48 8.84 7.09
CA LEU A 51 -13.42 9.94 6.13
C LEU A 51 -13.91 11.29 6.68
N GLU A 52 -14.97 11.26 7.49
CA GLU A 52 -15.57 12.47 8.07
C GLU A 52 -14.60 13.24 8.96
N SER A 53 -13.73 12.53 9.68
CA SER A 53 -12.73 13.15 10.57
C SER A 53 -11.63 13.91 9.83
N VAL A 54 -11.41 13.61 8.55
CA VAL A 54 -10.33 14.19 7.74
C VAL A 54 -10.82 15.34 6.88
N VAL A 55 -12.03 15.25 6.34
CA VAL A 55 -12.54 16.21 5.35
C VAL A 55 -13.62 17.14 5.92
N GLY A 56 -14.05 16.95 7.18
CA GLY A 56 -15.01 17.85 7.85
C GLY A 56 -16.40 17.90 7.20
N GLY A 57 -16.68 17.00 6.25
CA GLY A 57 -17.87 16.98 5.42
C GLY A 57 -17.54 17.22 3.94
N LEU A 58 -17.54 16.16 3.12
CA LEU A 58 -17.50 16.25 1.65
C LEU A 58 -18.86 16.68 1.05
N ASP A 59 -19.79 17.13 1.90
CA ASP A 59 -21.23 17.19 1.65
C ASP A 59 -21.73 18.61 1.33
N GLU A 60 -20.93 19.44 0.66
CA GLU A 60 -21.40 20.72 0.11
C GLU A 60 -22.20 20.54 -1.21
N GLY A 61 -23.00 19.48 -1.35
CA GLY A 61 -23.81 19.33 -2.55
C GLY A 61 -24.49 17.99 -2.84
N GLY A 62 -24.55 17.07 -1.87
CA GLY A 62 -25.39 15.88 -1.95
C GLY A 62 -24.95 14.78 -2.96
N LYS A 63 -24.82 13.56 -2.42
CA LYS A 63 -25.03 12.28 -3.13
C LYS A 63 -23.98 11.82 -4.13
N ARG A 64 -22.69 11.84 -3.78
CA ARG A 64 -21.74 10.88 -4.37
C ARG A 64 -21.05 10.10 -3.28
N HIS A 65 -21.24 8.78 -3.28
CA HIS A 65 -20.47 7.89 -2.41
C HIS A 65 -18.98 8.08 -2.73
N CYS A 66 -18.14 8.07 -1.69
CA CYS A 66 -16.70 8.17 -1.81
C CYS A 66 -16.09 6.82 -1.48
N SER A 67 -15.19 6.34 -2.33
CA SER A 67 -14.36 5.17 -2.05
C SER A 67 -12.94 5.63 -1.80
N VAL A 68 -12.39 5.26 -0.65
CA VAL A 68 -11.04 5.60 -0.24
C VAL A 68 -10.11 4.44 -0.54
N TYR A 69 -8.94 4.72 -1.11
CA TYR A 69 -7.94 3.71 -1.40
C TYR A 69 -6.57 4.10 -0.85
N ALA A 70 -5.86 3.14 -0.26
CA ALA A 70 -4.44 3.27 0.04
C ALA A 70 -3.62 3.00 -1.23
N LEU A 71 -2.76 3.95 -1.62
CA LEU A 71 -1.90 3.80 -2.79
C LEU A 71 -0.54 3.20 -2.37
N VAL A 72 -0.20 2.05 -2.94
CA VAL A 72 1.04 1.34 -2.66
C VAL A 72 1.89 1.24 -3.93
N TRP A 73 3.21 1.41 -3.80
CA TRP A 73 4.17 1.22 -4.87
C TRP A 73 5.04 0.00 -4.59
N THR A 74 5.26 -0.84 -5.60
CA THR A 74 6.14 -2.02 -5.50
C THR A 74 6.89 -2.28 -6.81
N THR A 75 8.14 -2.75 -6.69
CA THR A 75 8.97 -3.27 -7.79
C THR A 75 8.82 -4.77 -8.01
N THR A 76 7.99 -5.44 -7.19
CA THR A 76 7.73 -6.88 -7.27
C THR A 76 6.22 -7.15 -7.37
N PRO A 77 5.59 -6.87 -8.53
CA PRO A 77 4.14 -6.99 -8.69
C PRO A 77 3.59 -8.39 -8.38
N TRP A 78 4.41 -9.43 -8.58
CA TRP A 78 4.07 -10.82 -8.27
C TRP A 78 3.84 -11.09 -6.78
N THR A 79 4.21 -10.17 -5.88
CA THR A 79 3.94 -10.26 -4.44
C THR A 79 2.55 -9.74 -4.06
N LEU A 80 1.90 -8.95 -4.92
CA LEU A 80 0.59 -8.35 -4.62
C LEU A 80 -0.48 -9.41 -4.28
N PRO A 81 -0.62 -10.54 -5.02
CA PRO A 81 -1.60 -11.58 -4.69
C PRO A 81 -1.43 -12.22 -3.31
N LEU A 82 -0.23 -12.13 -2.73
CA LEU A 82 0.13 -12.67 -1.42
C LEU A 82 0.33 -11.54 -0.40
N ASN A 83 -0.25 -10.37 -0.64
CA ASN A 83 -0.21 -9.27 0.31
C ASN A 83 -1.03 -9.61 1.55
N ASP A 84 -0.35 -9.64 2.70
CA ASP A 84 -0.94 -9.98 4.00
C ASP A 84 -1.34 -8.73 4.79
N ALA A 85 -0.48 -7.70 4.76
CA ALA A 85 -0.70 -6.43 5.44
C ALA A 85 -0.20 -5.23 4.61
N ILE A 86 -0.73 -4.05 4.92
CA ILE A 86 -0.19 -2.76 4.46
C ILE A 86 0.38 -2.06 5.68
N CYS A 87 1.68 -1.76 5.64
CA CYS A 87 2.34 -1.01 6.70
C CYS A 87 2.24 0.50 6.46
N PHE A 88 2.16 1.27 7.54
CA PHE A 88 2.25 2.73 7.49
C PHE A 88 3.27 3.27 8.50
N ALA A 89 3.70 4.51 8.30
CA ALA A 89 4.59 5.20 9.23
C ALA A 89 3.74 6.06 10.18
N PRO A 90 3.66 5.74 11.48
CA PRO A 90 2.75 6.44 12.41
C PRO A 90 3.08 7.93 12.56
N ASP A 91 4.37 8.28 12.50
CA ASP A 91 4.85 9.66 12.61
C ASP A 91 4.79 10.45 11.29
N ALA A 92 4.43 9.80 10.17
CA ALA A 92 4.33 10.46 8.88
C ALA A 92 2.99 11.20 8.73
N GLN A 93 3.03 12.28 7.94
CA GLN A 93 1.84 12.99 7.49
C GLN A 93 1.32 12.40 6.17
N TYR A 94 0.01 12.21 6.12
CA TYR A 94 -0.72 11.66 4.98
C TYR A 94 -1.70 12.67 4.43
N LEU A 95 -1.95 12.57 3.13
CA LEU A 95 -2.86 13.40 2.38
C LEU A 95 -3.97 12.54 1.80
N LEU A 96 -5.19 13.04 1.88
CA LEU A 96 -6.30 12.52 1.11
C LEU A 96 -6.42 13.33 -0.18
N ILE A 97 -6.17 12.70 -1.31
CA ILE A 97 -6.16 13.35 -2.63
C ILE A 97 -7.25 12.78 -3.53
N GLU A 98 -7.78 13.62 -4.41
CA GLU A 98 -8.64 13.22 -5.51
C GLU A 98 -7.88 13.42 -6.83
N PRO A 99 -7.60 12.34 -7.59
CA PRO A 99 -7.03 12.47 -8.92
C PRO A 99 -8.08 13.10 -9.85
N PRO A 100 -7.64 13.78 -10.93
CA PRO A 100 -8.55 14.37 -11.90
C PRO A 100 -9.45 13.28 -12.53
N GLU A 101 -10.76 13.52 -12.48
CA GLU A 101 -11.76 12.62 -13.09
C GLU A 101 -11.63 12.65 -14.62
N LYS A 102 -11.28 11.51 -15.23
CA LYS A 102 -11.33 11.36 -16.70
C LYS A 102 -12.76 11.13 -17.21
N HIS A 103 -13.62 10.55 -16.39
CA HIS A 103 -15.01 10.25 -16.69
C HIS A 103 -15.87 10.59 -15.48
N LYS A 104 -17.12 11.04 -15.71
CA LYS A 104 -18.08 11.29 -14.62
C LYS A 104 -18.50 9.96 -14.01
N ASN A 105 -17.85 9.56 -12.92
CA ASN A 105 -18.23 8.40 -12.16
C ASN A 105 -19.29 8.79 -11.10
N PRO A 106 -20.23 7.89 -10.78
CA PRO A 106 -21.18 8.12 -9.69
C PRO A 106 -20.48 8.10 -8.32
N ILE A 107 -19.31 7.45 -8.21
CA ILE A 107 -18.52 7.30 -6.99
C ILE A 107 -17.22 8.09 -7.13
N ARG A 108 -16.95 8.97 -6.17
CA ARG A 108 -15.67 9.70 -6.09
C ARG A 108 -14.58 8.77 -5.58
N THR A 109 -13.42 8.81 -6.22
CA THR A 109 -12.28 7.97 -5.86
C THR A 109 -11.25 8.82 -5.16
N LEU A 110 -10.97 8.53 -3.89
CA LEU A 110 -9.99 9.24 -3.07
C LEU A 110 -8.80 8.33 -2.81
N TYR A 111 -7.58 8.88 -2.89
CA TYR A 111 -6.34 8.16 -2.60
C TYR A 111 -5.67 8.72 -1.35
N ILE A 112 -5.14 7.83 -0.54
CA ILE A 112 -4.26 8.16 0.57
C ILE A 112 -2.83 8.01 0.09
N ILE A 113 -2.05 9.08 0.24
CA ILE A 113 -0.61 9.10 -0.04
C ILE A 113 0.14 9.80 1.08
N SER A 114 1.43 9.52 1.24
CA SER A 114 2.28 10.32 2.13
C SER A 114 2.53 11.69 1.52
N GLU A 115 2.54 12.74 2.34
CA GLU A 115 2.84 14.11 1.91
C GLU A 115 4.19 14.21 1.18
N ALA A 116 5.20 13.47 1.65
CA ALA A 116 6.53 13.43 1.02
C ALA A 116 6.52 12.88 -0.41
N THR A 117 5.55 12.04 -0.76
CA THR A 117 5.45 11.38 -2.07
C THR A 117 4.63 12.15 -3.10
N LEU A 118 3.95 13.22 -2.68
CA LEU A 118 3.09 14.02 -3.55
C LEU A 118 3.82 14.57 -4.80
N PRO A 119 5.02 15.17 -4.71
CA PRO A 119 5.70 15.72 -5.89
C PRO A 119 6.07 14.64 -6.92
N ALA A 120 6.53 13.49 -6.43
CA ALA A 120 6.87 12.34 -7.27
C ALA A 120 5.61 11.74 -7.94
N PHE A 121 4.47 11.76 -7.23
CA PHE A 121 3.20 11.32 -7.77
C PHE A 121 2.73 12.27 -8.88
N GLU A 122 2.63 13.57 -8.63
CA GLU A 122 2.20 14.58 -9.61
C GLU A 122 3.05 14.57 -10.88
N SER A 123 4.37 14.38 -10.74
CA SER A 123 5.29 14.23 -11.87
C SER A 123 4.95 13.02 -12.76
N LYS A 124 4.57 11.88 -12.14
CA LYS A 124 4.21 10.66 -12.88
C LYS A 124 2.86 10.76 -13.60
N ILE A 125 1.85 11.34 -12.96
CA ILE A 125 0.51 11.53 -13.57
C ILE A 125 0.44 12.74 -14.50
N GLN A 126 1.46 13.61 -14.48
CA GLN A 126 1.57 14.85 -15.27
C GLN A 126 0.33 15.77 -15.12
N GLN A 127 -0.34 15.66 -13.98
CA GLN A 127 -1.58 16.37 -13.69
C GLN A 127 -1.59 16.74 -12.21
N LYS A 128 -2.19 17.90 -11.90
CA LYS A 128 -2.40 18.33 -10.52
C LYS A 128 -3.53 17.54 -9.89
N VAL A 129 -3.36 17.24 -8.60
CA VAL A 129 -4.37 16.54 -7.79
C VAL A 129 -5.01 17.50 -6.81
N THR A 130 -6.28 17.28 -6.49
CA THR A 130 -6.97 18.07 -5.46
C THR A 130 -6.72 17.44 -4.10
N VAL A 131 -6.23 18.21 -3.13
CA VAL A 131 -6.03 17.74 -1.75
C VAL A 131 -7.26 18.10 -0.92
N HIS A 132 -7.92 17.09 -0.35
CA HIS A 132 -9.12 17.25 0.47
C HIS A 132 -8.83 17.39 1.96
N GLY A 133 -7.76 16.77 2.44
CA GLY A 133 -7.40 16.83 3.86
C GLY A 133 -6.01 16.29 4.16
N ARG A 134 -5.50 16.65 5.33
CA ARG A 134 -4.21 16.19 5.87
C ARG A 134 -4.42 15.56 7.23
N PHE A 135 -3.77 14.44 7.50
CA PHE A 135 -3.91 13.71 8.75
C PHE A 135 -2.64 12.94 9.11
N GLY A 136 -2.48 12.62 10.39
CA GLY A 136 -1.34 11.83 10.89
C GLY A 136 -1.55 10.32 10.71
N GLY A 137 -0.45 9.57 10.62
CA GLY A 137 -0.47 8.12 10.39
C GLY A 137 -1.29 7.32 11.40
N ASN A 138 -1.41 7.76 12.65
CA ASN A 138 -2.21 7.10 13.69
C ASN A 138 -3.67 6.83 13.31
N LEU A 139 -4.23 7.60 12.39
CA LEU A 139 -5.60 7.40 11.90
C LEU A 139 -5.74 6.17 10.98
N LEU A 140 -4.63 5.72 10.38
CA LEU A 140 -4.57 4.48 9.59
C LEU A 140 -4.48 3.23 10.45
N LYS A 141 -4.20 3.37 11.75
CA LYS A 141 -4.16 2.24 12.66
C LYS A 141 -5.51 1.53 12.68
N ASP A 142 -5.48 0.20 12.62
CA ASP A 142 -6.68 -0.65 12.60
C ASP A 142 -7.61 -0.41 11.40
N CYS A 143 -7.16 0.34 10.39
CA CYS A 143 -7.86 0.41 9.11
C CYS A 143 -7.77 -0.94 8.40
N ILE A 144 -8.89 -1.31 7.81
CA ILE A 144 -9.11 -2.58 7.16
C ILE A 144 -9.25 -2.31 5.66
N TYR A 145 -8.62 -3.15 4.84
CA TYR A 145 -8.66 -3.03 3.40
C TYR A 145 -9.14 -4.33 2.74
N ALA A 146 -9.70 -4.21 1.54
CA ALA A 146 -10.06 -5.35 0.73
C ALA A 146 -8.81 -5.95 0.07
N ASN A 147 -8.64 -7.26 0.16
CA ASN A 147 -7.55 -7.96 -0.51
C ASN A 147 -7.67 -7.77 -2.05
N CYS A 148 -6.53 -7.81 -2.74
CA CYS A 148 -6.48 -7.59 -4.18
C CYS A 148 -6.97 -8.77 -5.02
N MET A 149 -6.90 -10.00 -4.49
CA MET A 149 -7.15 -11.23 -5.24
C MET A 149 -8.25 -12.09 -4.63
N TRP A 150 -8.34 -12.12 -3.30
CA TRP A 150 -9.33 -12.93 -2.59
C TRP A 150 -10.52 -12.08 -2.16
N HIS A 151 -11.71 -12.70 -2.04
CA HIS A 151 -12.90 -12.05 -1.45
C HIS A 151 -12.79 -11.99 0.09
N GLU A 152 -11.58 -11.80 0.58
CA GLU A 152 -11.24 -11.75 1.98
C GLU A 152 -10.74 -10.35 2.33
N VAL A 153 -10.86 -10.06 3.61
CA VAL A 153 -10.40 -8.82 4.20
C VAL A 153 -8.92 -8.98 4.53
N GLY A 154 -8.09 -8.01 4.15
CA GLY A 154 -6.67 -7.99 4.51
C GLY A 154 -6.50 -7.80 6.02
N MET A 155 -5.31 -8.09 6.54
CA MET A 155 -5.02 -7.81 7.95
C MET A 155 -5.18 -6.30 8.22
N PRO A 156 -5.53 -5.90 9.45
CA PRO A 156 -5.51 -4.49 9.83
C PRO A 156 -4.16 -3.85 9.50
N MET A 157 -4.17 -2.60 9.06
CA MET A 157 -2.95 -1.86 8.79
C MET A 157 -2.09 -1.73 10.06
N ILE A 158 -0.78 -1.96 9.91
CA ILE A 158 0.20 -2.03 11.02
C ILE A 158 1.37 -1.05 10.86
#